data_AF-A0A968X4M3-F1
#
_entry.id   AF-A0A968X4M3-F1
#
_cell.length_a   1.000
_cell.length_b   1.000
_cell.length_c   1.000
_cell.angle_alpha   90.00
_cell.angle_beta   90.00
_cell.angle_gamma   90.00
#
_symmetry.space_group_name_H-M   'P 1'
#
loop_
_entity.id
_entity.type
_entity.pdbx_description
1 polymer ?
#
loop_
_entity_poly.entity_id
_entity_poly.type
_entity_poly.pdbx_seq_one_letter_code
_entity_poly.pdbx_strand_id
1 'polypeptide(L)'
;RQSQAGGWEEDASVATSAPIWAMPGDKAAQLYLTANCGLWMGLMRPKSESAELASGYLKLRVSEQGEMPGFLQTHWLAGALWTKLGEREYAARIIRHLGDCIDTMSASDLAWLIISFGLAGLPANHALMYAAAVRLNKQQQPTGPWKGDEAATAVNDVHVTVEALRALKMCNRI
;
A
#
# COMPACT_ATOMS: atom_id res chain seq x y z
N ARG A 1 -4.17 2.30 -18.20
CA ARG A 1 -5.56 2.82 -18.25
C ARG A 1 -6.51 1.86 -17.53
N GLN A 2 -7.68 2.35 -17.06
CA GLN A 2 -8.70 1.48 -16.46
C GLN A 2 -9.50 0.74 -17.56
N SER A 3 -9.66 -0.56 -17.41
CA SER A 3 -10.52 -1.42 -18.25
C SER A 3 -11.98 -1.34 -17.81
N GLN A 4 -12.91 -1.83 -18.65
CA GLN A 4 -14.33 -1.94 -18.29
C GLN A 4 -14.57 -2.85 -17.07
N ALA A 5 -13.69 -3.85 -16.86
CA ALA A 5 -13.73 -4.72 -15.69
C ALA A 5 -13.26 -4.02 -14.41
N GLY A 6 -12.70 -2.81 -14.51
CA GLY A 6 -12.24 -2.01 -13.38
C GLY A 6 -10.75 -2.13 -13.06
N GLY A 7 -10.02 -3.07 -13.67
CA GLY A 7 -8.57 -3.22 -13.49
C GLY A 7 -7.77 -2.18 -14.27
N TRP A 8 -6.59 -1.81 -13.77
CA TRP A 8 -5.61 -0.95 -14.44
C TRP A 8 -4.38 -1.71 -14.88
N GLU A 9 -3.87 -1.33 -16.04
CA GLU A 9 -2.62 -1.82 -16.61
C GLU A 9 -1.93 -0.70 -17.40
N GLU A 10 -0.61 -0.78 -17.55
CA GLU A 10 0.11 0.06 -18.51
C GLU A 10 -0.20 -0.34 -19.96
N ASP A 11 0.12 0.54 -20.90
CA ASP A 11 -0.04 0.25 -22.33
C ASP A 11 1.01 -0.76 -22.81
N ALA A 12 0.63 -1.69 -23.69
CA ALA A 12 1.56 -2.69 -24.22
C ALA A 12 2.80 -2.09 -24.89
N SER A 13 2.71 -0.86 -25.42
CA SER A 13 3.83 -0.15 -26.05
C SER A 13 5.00 0.15 -25.09
N VAL A 14 4.76 0.22 -23.77
CA VAL A 14 5.82 0.51 -22.79
C VAL A 14 6.50 -0.73 -22.22
N ALA A 15 6.13 -1.94 -22.68
CA ALA A 15 6.62 -3.20 -22.13
C ALA A 15 8.16 -3.33 -22.12
N THR A 16 8.86 -2.71 -23.09
CA THR A 16 10.32 -2.77 -23.19
C THR A 16 11.06 -1.98 -22.11
N SER A 17 10.40 -1.03 -21.47
CA SER A 17 10.98 -0.16 -20.43
C SER A 17 10.22 -0.20 -19.11
N ALA A 18 9.12 -0.96 -19.03
CA ALA A 18 8.30 -1.03 -17.85
C ALA A 18 9.03 -1.76 -16.71
N PRO A 19 9.02 -1.21 -15.48
CA PRO A 19 9.49 -1.94 -14.32
C PRO A 19 8.53 -3.09 -13.99
N ILE A 20 8.98 -4.06 -13.20
CA ILE A 20 8.21 -5.27 -12.88
C ILE A 20 6.82 -4.99 -12.27
N TRP A 21 6.67 -3.90 -11.53
CA TRP A 21 5.41 -3.51 -10.90
C TRP A 21 4.43 -2.81 -11.86
N ALA A 22 4.86 -2.47 -13.07
CA ALA A 22 4.05 -1.84 -14.11
C ALA A 22 4.04 -2.64 -15.43
N MET A 23 4.55 -3.87 -15.42
CA MET A 23 4.72 -4.67 -16.63
C MET A 23 3.36 -4.99 -17.28
N PRO A 24 3.11 -4.57 -18.54
CA PRO A 24 1.90 -4.93 -19.26
C PRO A 24 1.75 -6.45 -19.40
N GLY A 25 0.52 -6.95 -19.29
CA GLY A 25 0.17 -8.38 -19.31
C GLY A 25 0.49 -9.15 -18.03
N ASP A 26 1.25 -8.59 -17.08
CA ASP A 26 1.55 -9.25 -15.81
C ASP A 26 0.43 -9.06 -14.78
N LYS A 27 -0.02 -10.17 -14.18
CA LYS A 27 -1.14 -10.16 -13.23
C LYS A 27 -0.81 -9.46 -11.92
N ALA A 28 0.42 -9.61 -11.41
CA ALA A 28 0.83 -8.96 -10.17
C ALA A 28 0.93 -7.44 -10.36
N ALA A 29 1.50 -7.00 -11.48
CA ALA A 29 1.56 -5.60 -11.88
C ALA A 29 0.16 -5.00 -12.05
N GLN A 30 -0.75 -5.71 -12.72
CA GLN A 30 -2.12 -5.27 -12.90
C GLN A 30 -2.87 -5.10 -11.56
N LEU A 31 -2.69 -6.02 -10.61
CA LEU A 31 -3.29 -5.89 -9.28
C LEU A 31 -2.70 -4.71 -8.50
N TYR A 32 -1.37 -4.53 -8.54
CA TYR A 32 -0.70 -3.40 -7.93
C TYR A 32 -1.20 -2.06 -8.50
N LEU A 33 -1.21 -1.91 -9.82
CA LEU A 33 -1.69 -0.70 -10.49
C LEU A 33 -3.17 -0.43 -10.18
N THR A 34 -4.00 -1.48 -10.14
CA THR A 34 -5.41 -1.35 -9.78
C THR A 34 -5.58 -0.85 -8.35
N ALA A 35 -4.84 -1.41 -7.39
CA ALA A 35 -4.89 -0.97 -6.00
C ALA A 35 -4.36 0.47 -5.83
N ASN A 36 -3.24 0.79 -6.48
CA ASN A 36 -2.63 2.12 -6.44
C ASN A 36 -3.55 3.19 -7.03
N CYS A 37 -3.97 3.01 -8.30
CA CYS A 37 -4.86 3.95 -8.97
C CYS A 37 -6.22 4.04 -8.25
N GLY A 38 -6.79 2.90 -7.84
CA GLY A 38 -8.06 2.86 -7.11
C GLY A 38 -8.02 3.68 -5.83
N LEU A 39 -6.98 3.50 -5.00
CA LEU A 39 -6.79 4.28 -3.78
C LEU A 39 -6.75 5.78 -4.07
N TRP A 40 -5.90 6.22 -5.01
CA TRP A 40 -5.76 7.64 -5.32
C TRP A 40 -7.04 8.26 -5.89
N MET A 41 -7.79 7.51 -6.71
CA MET A 41 -9.09 7.96 -7.19
C MET A 41 -10.09 8.12 -6.03
N GLY A 42 -10.12 7.19 -5.08
CA GLY A 42 -10.97 7.25 -3.90
C GLY A 42 -10.59 8.36 -2.92
N LEU A 43 -9.30 8.68 -2.80
CA LEU A 43 -8.80 9.76 -1.96
C LEU A 43 -9.11 11.14 -2.55
N MET A 44 -8.88 11.34 -3.85
CA MET A 44 -9.00 12.65 -4.50
C MET A 44 -10.43 13.01 -4.90
N ARG A 45 -11.30 12.01 -5.14
CA ARG A 45 -12.67 12.23 -5.63
C ARG A 45 -13.67 11.47 -4.77
N PRO A 46 -14.45 12.17 -3.92
CA PRO A 46 -15.58 11.56 -3.24
C PRO A 46 -16.51 10.85 -4.23
N LYS A 47 -16.94 9.62 -3.93
CA LYS A 47 -17.83 8.80 -4.78
C LYS A 47 -17.25 8.54 -6.19
N SER A 48 -15.95 8.29 -6.29
CA SER A 48 -15.31 7.96 -7.56
C SER A 48 -15.79 6.60 -8.10
N GLU A 49 -16.51 6.60 -9.22
CA GLU A 49 -16.88 5.37 -9.94
C GLU A 49 -15.65 4.52 -10.30
N SER A 50 -14.55 5.16 -10.72
CA SER A 50 -13.29 4.45 -10.97
C SER A 50 -12.80 3.70 -9.72
N ALA A 51 -12.86 4.30 -8.54
CA ALA A 51 -12.45 3.65 -7.30
C ALA A 51 -13.38 2.47 -6.92
N GLU A 52 -14.68 2.59 -7.16
CA GLU A 52 -15.65 1.50 -6.96
C GLU A 52 -15.39 0.33 -7.92
N LEU A 53 -15.11 0.62 -9.20
CA LEU A 53 -14.72 -0.40 -10.18
C LEU A 53 -13.38 -1.06 -9.81
N ALA A 54 -12.40 -0.31 -9.29
CA ALA A 54 -11.15 -0.84 -8.76
C ALA A 54 -11.42 -1.83 -7.62
N SER A 55 -12.26 -1.41 -6.68
CA SER A 55 -12.67 -2.20 -5.52
C SER A 55 -13.31 -3.50 -5.97
N GLY A 56 -14.29 -3.45 -6.88
CA GLY A 56 -14.93 -4.62 -7.46
C GLY A 56 -13.93 -5.57 -8.14
N TYR A 57 -12.98 -5.03 -8.91
CA TYR A 57 -11.95 -5.83 -9.56
C TYR A 57 -11.08 -6.61 -8.55
N LEU A 58 -10.62 -5.94 -7.50
CA LEU A 58 -9.73 -6.51 -6.47
C LEU A 58 -10.45 -7.52 -5.56
N LYS A 59 -11.72 -7.28 -5.22
CA LYS A 59 -12.52 -8.18 -4.38
C LYS A 59 -12.62 -9.60 -4.96
N LEU A 60 -12.58 -9.72 -6.29
CA LEU A 60 -12.58 -11.01 -6.99
C LEU A 60 -11.23 -11.77 -6.92
N ARG A 61 -10.16 -11.14 -6.43
CA ARG A 61 -8.81 -11.73 -6.34
C ARG A 61 -8.27 -11.90 -4.92
N VAL A 62 -8.94 -11.36 -3.91
CA VAL A 62 -8.52 -11.52 -2.52
C VAL A 62 -9.10 -12.79 -1.92
N SER A 63 -8.26 -13.58 -1.24
CA SER A 63 -8.70 -14.78 -0.52
C SER A 63 -9.48 -14.42 0.75
N GLU A 64 -10.09 -15.41 1.39
CA GLU A 64 -10.72 -15.23 2.71
C GLU A 64 -9.69 -14.84 3.79
N GLN A 65 -8.45 -15.29 3.62
CA GLN A 65 -7.32 -14.99 4.49
C GLN A 65 -6.72 -13.61 4.22
N GLY A 66 -7.19 -12.89 3.21
CA GLY A 66 -6.70 -11.55 2.86
C GLY A 66 -5.48 -11.55 1.92
N GLU A 67 -5.17 -12.69 1.29
CA GLU A 67 -4.03 -12.80 0.39
C GLU A 67 -4.44 -12.45 -1.05
N MET A 68 -3.53 -11.80 -1.77
CA MET A 68 -3.59 -11.59 -3.21
C MET A 68 -2.25 -11.99 -3.83
N PRO A 69 -2.26 -12.54 -5.06
CA PRO A 69 -1.01 -12.88 -5.72
C PRO A 69 -0.20 -11.62 -6.06
N GLY A 70 1.11 -11.69 -5.90
CA GLY A 70 2.04 -10.63 -6.31
C GLY A 70 2.65 -9.86 -5.14
N PHE A 71 2.66 -8.54 -5.26
CA PHE A 71 3.41 -7.65 -4.38
C PHE A 71 2.71 -7.42 -3.04
N LEU A 72 3.47 -7.34 -1.94
CA LEU A 72 2.94 -6.99 -0.62
C LEU A 72 2.28 -5.61 -0.63
N GLN A 73 2.83 -4.69 -1.42
CA GLN A 73 2.35 -3.33 -1.65
C GLN A 73 0.87 -3.30 -2.06
N THR A 74 0.45 -4.25 -2.88
CA THR A 74 -0.94 -4.38 -3.35
C THR A 74 -1.91 -4.51 -2.16
N HIS A 75 -1.50 -5.18 -1.08
CA HIS A 75 -2.34 -5.44 0.07
C HIS A 75 -2.68 -4.16 0.82
N TRP A 76 -1.69 -3.37 1.28
CA TRP A 76 -2.01 -2.15 2.01
C TRP A 76 -2.67 -1.07 1.15
N LEU A 77 -2.38 -1.02 -0.16
CA LEU A 77 -3.08 -0.13 -1.08
C LEU A 77 -4.55 -0.52 -1.23
N ALA A 78 -4.86 -1.81 -1.42
CA ALA A 78 -6.24 -2.30 -1.50
C ALA A 78 -6.98 -2.15 -0.15
N GLY A 79 -6.32 -2.46 0.96
CA GLY A 79 -6.87 -2.29 2.31
C GLY A 79 -7.20 -0.84 2.62
N ALA A 80 -6.33 0.10 2.24
CA ALA A 80 -6.59 1.54 2.34
C ALA A 80 -7.75 1.97 1.43
N LEU A 81 -7.81 1.48 0.19
CA LEU A 81 -8.95 1.74 -0.71
C LEU A 81 -10.27 1.28 -0.07
N TRP A 82 -10.32 0.05 0.44
CA TRP A 82 -11.52 -0.49 1.06
C TRP A 82 -11.88 0.23 2.36
N THR A 83 -10.90 0.65 3.14
CA THR A 83 -11.13 1.53 4.30
C THR A 83 -11.78 2.84 3.85
N LYS A 84 -11.25 3.45 2.79
CA LYS A 84 -11.75 4.72 2.25
C LYS A 84 -13.18 4.62 1.70
N LEU A 85 -13.52 3.50 1.07
CA LEU A 85 -14.86 3.24 0.51
C LEU A 85 -15.85 2.71 1.56
N GLY A 86 -15.41 2.40 2.79
CA GLY A 86 -16.28 1.83 3.82
C GLY A 86 -16.56 0.33 3.65
N GLU A 87 -15.73 -0.38 2.89
CA GLU A 87 -15.83 -1.81 2.58
C GLU A 87 -15.25 -2.65 3.74
N ARG A 88 -15.95 -2.61 4.88
CA ARG A 88 -15.45 -3.06 6.18
C ARG A 88 -14.94 -4.50 6.20
N GLU A 89 -15.65 -5.41 5.55
CA GLU A 89 -15.30 -6.83 5.52
C GLU A 89 -13.94 -7.05 4.84
N TYR A 90 -13.77 -6.51 3.65
CA TYR A 90 -12.54 -6.66 2.87
C TYR A 90 -11.37 -5.91 3.50
N ALA A 91 -11.62 -4.72 4.05
CA ALA A 91 -10.63 -3.99 4.83
C ALA A 91 -10.15 -4.82 6.03
N ALA A 92 -11.05 -5.45 6.78
CA ALA A 92 -10.69 -6.27 7.95
C ALA A 92 -9.87 -7.51 7.59
N ARG A 93 -10.15 -8.16 6.45
CA ARG A 93 -9.35 -9.30 5.95
C ARG A 93 -7.91 -8.90 5.67
N ILE A 94 -7.72 -7.80 4.92
CA ILE A 94 -6.38 -7.28 4.61
C ILE A 94 -5.64 -6.83 5.86
N ILE A 95 -6.33 -6.11 6.75
CA ILE A 95 -5.73 -5.62 8.00
C ILE A 95 -5.20 -6.78 8.84
N ARG A 96 -5.92 -7.92 8.88
CA ARG A 96 -5.45 -9.12 9.57
C ARG A 96 -4.20 -9.68 8.91
N HIS A 97 -4.25 -9.93 7.59
CA HIS A 97 -3.11 -10.44 6.83
C HIS A 97 -1.85 -9.58 6.99
N LEU A 98 -2.00 -8.25 6.86
CA LEU A 98 -0.89 -7.32 7.06
C LEU A 98 -0.35 -7.35 8.48
N GLY A 99 -1.22 -7.53 9.49
CA GLY A 99 -0.82 -7.72 10.88
C GLY A 99 0.12 -8.90 11.07
N ASP A 100 -0.15 -10.02 10.40
CA ASP A 100 0.69 -11.22 10.42
C ASP A 100 2.04 -11.01 9.69
N CYS A 101 2.10 -10.07 8.75
CA CYS A 101 3.30 -9.74 7.99
C CYS A 101 4.16 -8.61 8.59
N ILE A 102 3.72 -7.91 9.64
CA ILE A 102 4.40 -6.70 10.17
C ILE A 102 5.88 -6.95 10.49
N ASP A 103 6.20 -8.08 11.11
CA ASP A 103 7.55 -8.32 11.62
C ASP A 103 8.59 -8.47 10.51
N THR A 104 8.15 -8.91 9.32
CA THR A 104 8.99 -9.11 8.14
C THR A 104 9.07 -7.88 7.23
N MET A 105 8.23 -6.87 7.44
CA MET A 105 8.20 -5.66 6.60
C MET A 105 9.43 -4.78 6.81
N SER A 106 9.86 -4.15 5.71
CA SER A 106 10.91 -3.14 5.74
C SER A 106 10.44 -1.79 6.31
N ALA A 107 11.37 -0.86 6.50
CA ALA A 107 11.01 0.50 6.94
C ALA A 107 10.16 1.23 5.89
N SER A 108 10.45 1.01 4.60
CA SER A 108 9.68 1.57 3.49
C SER A 108 8.25 1.01 3.47
N ASP A 109 8.12 -0.31 3.56
CA ASP A 109 6.81 -0.99 3.60
C ASP A 109 5.94 -0.47 4.76
N LEU A 110 6.52 -0.38 5.96
CA LEU A 110 5.83 0.08 7.16
C LEU A 110 5.42 1.55 7.04
N ALA A 111 6.29 2.40 6.52
CA ALA A 111 5.99 3.81 6.32
C ALA A 111 4.84 3.99 5.33
N TRP A 112 4.87 3.32 4.18
CA TRP A 112 3.81 3.38 3.19
C TRP A 112 2.50 2.76 3.67
N LEU A 113 2.54 1.66 4.42
CA LEU A 113 1.36 1.09 5.06
C LEU A 113 0.67 2.12 5.96
N ILE A 114 1.43 2.78 6.86
CA ILE A 114 0.89 3.80 7.77
C ILE A 114 0.32 4.98 6.98
N ILE A 115 1.06 5.48 5.97
CA ILE A 115 0.62 6.62 5.16
C ILE A 115 -0.67 6.29 4.43
N SER A 116 -0.74 5.16 3.71
CA SER A 116 -1.90 4.76 2.94
C SER A 116 -3.16 4.61 3.81
N PHE A 117 -3.07 3.90 4.93
CA PHE A 117 -4.21 3.72 5.83
C PHE A 117 -4.60 5.00 6.56
N GLY A 118 -3.63 5.81 6.99
CA GLY A 118 -3.93 7.09 7.64
C GLY A 118 -4.63 8.08 6.68
N LEU A 119 -4.20 8.13 5.41
CA LEU A 119 -4.90 8.91 4.37
C LEU A 119 -6.32 8.38 4.09
N ALA A 120 -6.50 7.06 4.18
CA ALA A 120 -7.81 6.42 4.05
C ALA A 120 -8.72 6.64 5.26
N GLY A 121 -8.21 7.18 6.36
CA GLY A 121 -8.97 7.49 7.57
C GLY A 121 -8.92 6.41 8.66
N LEU A 122 -7.99 5.46 8.58
CA LEU A 122 -7.77 4.52 9.69
C LEU A 122 -7.16 5.27 10.89
N PRO A 123 -7.75 5.17 12.10
CA PRO A 123 -7.27 5.91 13.26
C PRO A 123 -5.83 5.55 13.65
N ALA A 124 -5.05 6.54 14.11
CA ALA A 124 -3.68 6.33 14.56
C ALA A 124 -3.54 5.33 15.73
N ASN A 125 -4.57 5.20 16.57
CA ASN A 125 -4.62 4.24 17.67
C ASN A 125 -5.13 2.85 17.27
N HIS A 126 -5.44 2.63 15.98
CA HIS A 126 -5.80 1.30 15.48
C HIS A 126 -4.61 0.34 15.66
N ALA A 127 -4.89 -0.92 16.01
CA ALA A 127 -3.87 -1.91 16.36
C ALA A 127 -2.79 -2.08 15.26
N LEU A 128 -3.21 -2.16 13.99
CA LEU A 128 -2.30 -2.22 12.83
C LEU A 128 -1.38 -0.99 12.76
N MET A 129 -1.94 0.22 12.87
CA MET A 129 -1.18 1.48 12.81
C MET A 129 -0.18 1.57 13.97
N TYR A 130 -0.61 1.20 15.16
CA TYR A 130 0.23 1.17 16.34
C TYR A 130 1.40 0.18 16.17
N ALA A 131 1.11 -1.06 15.78
CA ALA A 131 2.12 -2.11 15.61
C ALA A 131 3.13 -1.75 14.51
N ALA A 132 2.66 -1.25 13.37
CA ALA A 132 3.53 -0.79 12.29
C ALA A 132 4.45 0.35 12.75
N ALA A 133 3.91 1.32 13.48
CA ALA A 133 4.71 2.44 13.99
C ALA A 133 5.74 2.00 15.05
N VAL A 134 5.41 1.03 15.91
CA VAL A 134 6.40 0.43 16.84
C VAL A 134 7.51 -0.24 16.07
N ARG A 135 7.17 -1.07 15.07
CA ARG A 135 8.16 -1.79 14.26
C ARG A 135 9.04 -0.83 13.50
N LEU A 136 8.46 0.20 12.89
CA LEU A 136 9.18 1.24 12.16
C LEU A 136 10.17 1.95 13.08
N ASN A 137 9.75 2.38 14.28
CA ASN A 137 10.64 3.06 15.23
C ASN A 137 11.84 2.18 15.63
N LYS A 138 11.65 0.86 15.76
CA LYS A 138 12.73 -0.09 16.04
C LYS A 138 13.74 -0.25 14.89
N GLN A 139 13.38 0.13 13.66
CA GLN A 139 14.28 0.07 12.50
C GLN A 139 15.11 1.34 12.31
N GLN A 140 14.91 2.38 13.13
CA GLN A 140 15.70 3.60 13.05
C GLN A 140 17.15 3.31 13.44
N GLN A 141 18.11 3.78 12.62
CA GLN A 141 19.52 3.70 12.96
C GLN A 141 19.86 4.65 14.11
N PRO A 142 20.92 4.38 14.91
CA PRO A 142 21.36 5.28 15.97
C PRO A 142 21.70 6.70 15.50
N THR A 143 22.08 6.85 14.22
CA THR A 143 22.37 8.13 13.59
C THR A 143 21.11 8.90 13.14
N GLY A 144 19.92 8.32 13.30
CA GLY A 144 18.62 8.91 12.95
C GLY A 144 17.91 8.40 11.68
N PRO A 145 18.57 7.96 10.59
CA PRO A 145 17.87 7.57 9.36
C PRO A 145 17.34 6.13 9.41
N TRP A 146 16.46 5.82 8.47
CA TRP A 146 16.04 4.46 8.14
C TRP A 146 16.77 4.00 6.86
N LYS A 147 17.12 2.72 6.79
CA LYS A 147 17.72 2.14 5.57
C LYS A 147 16.64 1.80 4.55
N GLY A 148 16.94 2.03 3.28
CA GLY A 148 16.14 1.50 2.16
C GLY A 148 16.34 -0.01 1.94
N ASP A 149 15.45 -0.57 1.12
CA ASP A 149 15.31 -2.03 0.91
C ASP A 149 16.33 -2.59 -0.08
N GLU A 150 16.83 -1.76 -0.98
CA GLU A 150 17.90 -2.11 -1.91
C GLU A 150 19.26 -1.75 -1.32
N ALA A 151 20.24 -2.63 -1.56
CA ALA A 151 21.62 -2.42 -1.15
C ALA A 151 22.18 -1.10 -1.71
N ALA A 152 22.29 -0.11 -0.82
CA ALA A 152 23.24 0.99 -0.86
C ALA A 152 23.14 1.97 -2.06
N THR A 153 22.08 2.78 -2.09
CA THR A 153 22.23 4.17 -2.54
C THR A 153 21.75 5.13 -1.46
N ALA A 154 22.57 6.11 -1.09
CA ALA A 154 22.24 7.11 -0.06
C ALA A 154 20.96 7.91 -0.40
N VAL A 155 20.55 7.92 -1.66
CA VAL A 155 19.29 8.53 -2.13
C VAL A 155 18.08 7.78 -1.59
N ASN A 156 18.10 6.44 -1.59
CA ASN A 156 16.99 5.63 -1.09
C ASN A 156 16.77 5.84 0.42
N ASP A 157 17.86 5.95 1.19
CA ASP A 157 17.79 6.20 2.64
C ASP A 157 17.12 7.55 2.97
N VAL A 158 17.35 8.60 2.16
CA VAL A 158 16.69 9.90 2.36
C VAL A 158 15.18 9.79 2.14
N HIS A 159 14.77 9.13 1.05
CA HIS A 159 13.35 8.94 0.75
C HIS A 159 12.64 8.16 1.87
N VAL A 160 13.19 7.01 2.27
CA VAL A 160 12.61 6.19 3.33
C VAL A 160 12.61 6.94 4.67
N THR A 161 13.65 7.73 4.96
CA THR A 161 13.68 8.54 6.20
C THR A 161 12.57 9.59 6.21
N VAL A 162 12.35 10.32 5.11
CA VAL A 162 11.28 11.32 5.02
C VAL A 162 9.90 10.67 5.17
N GLU A 163 9.69 9.52 4.55
CA GLU A 163 8.45 8.75 4.64
C GLU A 163 8.22 8.21 6.05
N ALA A 164 9.27 7.68 6.70
CA ALA A 164 9.20 7.18 8.06
C ALA A 164 8.85 8.29 9.05
N LEU A 165 9.47 9.47 8.94
CA LEU A 165 9.14 10.63 9.77
C LEU A 165 7.68 11.07 9.55
N ARG A 166 7.20 11.09 8.30
CA ARG A 166 5.79 11.41 8.00
C ARG A 166 4.85 10.39 8.65
N ALA A 167 5.14 9.11 8.52
CA ALA A 167 4.35 8.03 9.11
C ALA A 167 4.30 8.13 10.64
N LEU A 168 5.44 8.34 11.30
CA LEU A 168 5.50 8.49 12.76
C LEU A 168 4.75 9.72 13.26
N LYS A 169 4.82 10.83 12.53
CA LYS A 169 4.03 12.03 12.82
C LYS A 169 2.53 11.75 12.71
N MET A 170 2.09 11.02 11.69
CA MET A 170 0.68 10.61 11.53
C MET A 170 0.20 9.72 12.70
N CYS A 171 1.11 9.00 13.33
CA CYS A 171 0.85 8.18 14.52
C CYS A 171 1.05 8.93 15.86
N ASN A 172 1.28 10.24 15.85
CA ASN A 172 1.57 11.07 17.04
C ASN A 172 2.76 10.54 17.87
N ARG A 173 3.80 10.02 17.21
CA ARG A 173 4.99 9.49 17.88
C ARG A 173 6.17 10.45 17.88
N ILE A 174 6.12 11.49 17.06
CA ILE A 174 7.07 12.60 16.98
C ILE A 174 6.34 13.90 16.67
#